data_AF-A0A3D5SCE3-F1
#
_entry.id   AF-A0A3D5SCE3-F1
#
_cell.length_a   1.000
_cell.length_b   1.000
_cell.length_c   1.000
_cell.angle_alpha   90.00
_cell.angle_beta   90.00
_cell.angle_gamma   90.00
#
_symmetry.space_group_name_H-M   'P 1'
#
loop_
_entity.id
_entity.type
_entity.pdbx_description
1 polymer ?
#
loop_
_entity_poly.entity_id
_entity_poly.type
_entity_poly.pdbx_seq_one_letter_code
_entity_poly.pdbx_strand_id
1 'polypeptide(L)'
;MRSNTLLIVLLMASLGLNAYLLLSQSIGLPVMTGALGLSSNSLKARPRGDSATIKSGNGQRRQLESLFRVGDKKNDKALLVADLNDAFLAGDFDTAIDGWQWLSSNDVSLARQLKTQWLSRAEQWLLEDKIESVKLLTEAWLQARPYDKALRYLQVQWQLAAGQVENALETLYALMKELPATEQGRFVREISEIVDAEVARLSEQKAWQPMITFLERLLWHEPQHPPYLLMLAKAHIELQQYAQAKTLLYSLQFNAFYAEQVKSLLAIIALSDLQSMSIALEQQREHYLVSGLVDNRVNIRLMIDTGASISVMSADYFNRIKNQLGPEFIRNATINTAGGVVKAPIYQFASFEIGDYRIPNMEFVVMTLENSGSKNNGDGLLGMNYLKAFNFQINQENSRLLLKPR
;
A
#
# COMPACT_ATOMS: atom_id res chain seq x y z
N MET A 1 23.61 53.98 10.23
CA MET A 1 23.81 53.26 11.51
C MET A 1 22.49 52.57 11.84
N ARG A 2 22.41 51.27 11.57
CA ARG A 2 22.40 50.17 12.56
C ARG A 2 21.04 49.98 13.25
N SER A 3 20.55 48.74 13.11
CA SER A 3 19.62 48.02 13.97
C SER A 3 18.13 48.33 13.84
N ASN A 4 17.40 47.53 13.06
CA ASN A 4 16.33 46.64 13.56
C ASN A 4 15.54 46.03 12.39
N THR A 5 16.08 44.98 11.78
CA THR A 5 15.28 44.07 10.94
C THR A 5 15.86 42.66 10.93
N LEU A 6 16.59 42.30 12.00
CA LEU A 6 17.08 40.94 12.23
C LEU A 6 16.06 40.03 12.92
N LEU A 7 14.80 40.45 13.08
CA LEU A 7 13.79 39.72 13.87
C LEU A 7 12.61 39.13 13.08
N ILE A 8 12.56 39.25 11.75
CA ILE A 8 11.43 38.71 10.94
C ILE A 8 11.88 37.69 9.87
N VAL A 9 13.19 37.47 9.73
CA VAL A 9 13.74 36.40 8.86
C VAL A 9 13.84 35.05 9.60
N LEU A 10 13.44 34.98 10.87
CA LEU A 10 13.50 33.77 11.70
C LEU A 10 12.15 33.08 11.92
N LEU A 11 11.10 33.41 11.15
CA LEU A 11 9.76 32.82 11.35
C LEU A 11 9.14 32.10 10.13
N MET A 12 9.85 31.97 9.00
CA MET A 12 9.30 31.33 7.78
C MET A 12 10.24 30.26 7.19
N ALA A 13 10.98 29.57 8.05
CA ALA A 13 11.63 28.29 7.74
C ALA A 13 11.11 27.14 8.65
N SER A 14 9.95 27.32 9.29
CA SER A 14 9.44 26.47 10.37
C SER A 14 8.14 25.69 10.05
N LEU A 15 7.62 25.73 8.83
CA LEU A 15 6.32 25.07 8.51
C LEU A 15 6.37 23.97 7.44
N GLY A 16 7.55 23.66 6.88
CA GLY A 16 7.72 22.61 5.87
C GLY A 16 8.38 21.31 6.37
N LEU A 17 8.94 21.29 7.57
CA LEU A 17 9.65 20.13 8.12
C LEU A 17 8.96 19.48 9.32
N ASN A 18 7.80 20.00 9.74
CA ASN A 18 7.09 19.55 10.95
C ASN A 18 5.91 18.60 10.67
N ALA A 19 5.49 18.40 9.42
CA ALA A 19 4.42 17.45 9.09
C ALA A 19 4.90 15.99 8.94
N TYR A 20 6.19 15.78 8.66
CA TYR A 20 6.76 14.43 8.51
C TYR A 20 7.31 13.86 9.83
N LEU A 21 7.63 14.72 10.80
CA LEU A 21 8.09 14.31 12.13
C LEU A 21 6.95 14.11 13.15
N LEU A 22 5.79 14.76 12.97
CA LEU A 22 4.65 14.68 13.91
C LEU A 22 3.78 13.42 13.80
N LEU A 23 4.03 12.53 12.83
CA LEU A 23 3.41 11.19 12.78
C LEU A 23 4.35 10.06 13.20
N SER A 24 5.61 10.37 13.53
CA SER A 24 6.64 9.37 13.88
C SER A 24 6.96 9.28 15.39
N GLN A 25 6.28 10.06 16.25
CA GLN A 25 6.56 10.08 17.69
C GLN A 25 5.29 10.09 18.55
N SER A 26 4.70 8.90 18.71
CA SER A 26 4.03 8.44 19.93
C SER A 26 3.84 6.93 19.74
N ILE A 27 4.79 6.09 20.11
CA ILE A 27 4.93 5.54 21.46
C ILE A 27 6.39 5.08 21.59
N GLY A 28 7.14 5.68 22.52
CA GLY A 28 8.40 5.12 22.97
C GLY A 28 8.21 4.50 24.35
N LEU A 29 8.38 3.19 24.47
CA LEU A 29 8.98 2.48 25.61
C LEU A 29 9.61 1.17 25.08
N PRO A 30 10.67 0.65 25.73
CA PRO A 30 11.89 0.21 25.07
C PRO A 30 11.81 -1.23 24.54
N VAL A 31 12.29 -1.42 23.30
CA VAL A 31 12.65 -2.76 22.79
C VAL A 31 14.13 -2.98 23.03
N MET A 32 14.44 -4.03 23.78
CA MET A 32 15.80 -4.55 23.92
C MET A 32 16.32 -5.01 22.57
N THR A 33 17.46 -4.43 22.19
CA THR A 33 18.27 -4.76 21.02
C THR A 33 18.85 -6.18 21.08
N GLY A 34 18.81 -6.91 19.96
CA GLY A 34 19.44 -8.23 19.84
C GLY A 34 19.61 -8.74 18.40
N ALA A 35 20.43 -8.02 17.62
CA ALA A 35 21.21 -8.47 16.46
C ALA A 35 20.64 -9.54 15.47
N LEU A 36 20.15 -9.07 14.32
CA LEU A 36 20.25 -9.79 13.05
C LEU A 36 21.46 -9.24 12.29
N GLY A 37 22.54 -10.01 12.27
CA GLY A 37 23.72 -9.79 11.44
C GLY A 37 23.93 -10.98 10.53
N LEU A 38 23.46 -10.89 9.29
CA LEU A 38 23.74 -11.84 8.23
C LEU A 38 25.19 -11.71 7.76
N SER A 39 25.93 -12.82 7.71
CA SER A 39 27.02 -12.98 6.75
C SER A 39 26.97 -14.37 6.16
N SER A 40 26.86 -14.41 4.83
CA SER A 40 26.89 -15.58 3.98
C SER A 40 28.33 -16.04 3.78
N ASN A 41 28.58 -17.35 3.85
CA ASN A 41 29.50 -17.98 2.91
C ASN A 41 29.29 -19.49 2.75
N SER A 42 29.32 -19.87 1.48
CA SER A 42 29.27 -21.18 0.83
C SER A 42 29.68 -22.43 1.62
N LEU A 43 29.09 -23.58 1.26
CA LEU A 43 29.84 -24.68 0.64
C LEU A 43 28.92 -25.70 -0.06
N LYS A 44 29.52 -26.35 -1.05
CA LYS A 44 28.95 -27.11 -2.17
C LYS A 44 28.42 -28.50 -1.78
N ALA A 45 27.49 -28.95 -2.61
CA ALA A 45 26.88 -30.27 -2.65
C ALA A 45 27.84 -31.46 -2.86
N ARG A 46 27.42 -32.65 -2.40
CA ARG A 46 27.59 -33.95 -3.09
C ARG A 46 26.55 -34.98 -2.57
N PRO A 47 26.30 -36.10 -3.27
CA PRO A 47 24.94 -36.48 -3.66
C PRO A 47 24.39 -37.72 -2.94
N ARG A 48 23.08 -37.89 -3.11
CA ARG A 48 22.24 -39.04 -2.77
C ARG A 48 22.90 -40.41 -3.05
N GLY A 49 22.72 -41.32 -2.10
CA GLY A 49 22.79 -42.77 -2.28
C GLY A 49 21.64 -43.42 -1.51
N ASP A 50 20.67 -43.90 -2.28
CA ASP A 50 19.80 -45.06 -2.10
C ASP A 50 18.85 -45.20 -0.90
N SER A 51 17.58 -45.29 -1.30
CA SER A 51 16.41 -45.73 -0.57
C SER A 51 16.60 -47.06 0.14
N ALA A 52 16.30 -47.09 1.44
CA ALA A 52 15.89 -48.30 2.13
C ALA A 52 14.56 -48.03 2.84
N THR A 53 13.53 -48.69 2.33
CA THR A 53 12.18 -48.77 2.86
C THR A 53 12.23 -49.34 4.28
N ILE A 54 12.08 -48.51 5.32
CA ILE A 54 11.95 -48.99 6.69
C ILE A 54 10.47 -49.33 6.94
N LYS A 55 10.16 -50.63 6.87
CA LYS A 55 9.06 -51.21 7.63
C LYS A 55 9.44 -51.15 9.12
N SER A 56 8.92 -50.17 9.86
CA SER A 56 8.93 -50.25 11.32
C SER A 56 7.53 -50.00 11.88
N GLY A 57 6.85 -51.08 12.27
CA GLY A 57 5.55 -51.02 12.94
C GLY A 57 5.37 -52.05 14.06
N ASN A 58 6.32 -52.98 14.23
CA ASN A 58 6.23 -54.02 15.26
C ASN A 58 7.53 -54.23 16.06
N GLY A 59 8.68 -53.71 15.61
CA GLY A 59 9.97 -53.83 16.31
C GLY A 59 10.07 -52.86 17.49
N GLN A 60 9.83 -51.57 17.25
CA GLN A 60 9.87 -50.52 18.29
C GLN A 60 8.82 -50.72 19.38
N ARG A 61 7.64 -51.24 19.04
CA ARG A 61 6.57 -51.54 20.02
C ARG A 61 7.00 -52.64 21.02
N ARG A 62 7.74 -53.66 20.56
CA ARG A 62 8.32 -54.71 21.43
C ARG A 62 9.49 -54.21 22.26
N GLN A 63 10.24 -53.23 21.76
CA GLN A 63 11.36 -52.63 22.49
C GLN A 63 10.85 -51.73 23.63
N LEU A 64 9.75 -51.00 23.42
CA LEU A 64 9.02 -50.29 24.46
C LEU A 64 8.43 -51.27 25.50
N GLU A 65 7.79 -52.37 25.07
CA GLU A 65 7.33 -53.44 25.98
C GLU A 65 8.42 -54.09 26.84
N SER A 66 9.65 -54.17 26.34
CA SER A 66 10.79 -54.67 27.12
C SER A 66 11.30 -53.69 28.18
N LEU A 67 11.07 -52.38 28.00
CA LEU A 67 11.28 -51.35 29.03
C LEU A 67 10.18 -51.38 30.12
N PHE A 68 9.05 -52.05 29.87
CA PHE A 68 7.88 -52.09 30.77
C PHE A 68 7.83 -53.32 31.71
N ARG A 69 8.87 -54.17 31.80
CA ARG A 69 8.97 -55.24 32.81
C ARG A 69 9.74 -54.76 34.04
N VAL A 70 8.99 -54.29 35.03
CA VAL A 70 9.50 -53.56 36.19
C VAL A 70 9.31 -54.33 37.48
N GLY A 71 10.43 -54.57 38.17
CA GLY A 71 10.50 -54.79 39.61
C GLY A 71 11.03 -53.51 40.26
N ASP A 72 10.27 -52.97 41.20
CA ASP A 72 10.46 -51.69 41.93
C ASP A 72 9.97 -50.41 41.19
N LYS A 73 8.71 -50.06 41.45
CA LYS A 73 7.89 -49.10 40.68
C LYS A 73 8.37 -47.65 40.65
N LYS A 74 9.34 -47.25 41.50
CA LYS A 74 9.78 -45.85 41.64
C LYS A 74 11.05 -45.55 40.85
N ASN A 75 12.02 -46.47 40.83
CA ASN A 75 13.24 -46.32 40.03
C ASN A 75 12.95 -46.44 38.54
N ASP A 76 12.04 -47.33 38.17
CA ASP A 76 11.77 -47.61 36.76
C ASP A 76 10.96 -46.50 36.08
N LYS A 77 10.17 -45.74 36.85
CA LYS A 77 9.56 -44.49 36.37
C LYS A 77 10.59 -43.38 36.15
N ALA A 78 11.60 -43.30 37.00
CA ALA A 78 12.66 -42.30 36.87
C ALA A 78 13.56 -42.59 35.65
N LEU A 79 13.89 -43.86 35.43
CA LEU A 79 14.58 -44.34 34.22
C LEU A 79 13.78 -44.04 32.96
N LEU A 80 12.47 -44.36 32.95
CA LEU A 80 11.62 -44.04 31.81
C LEU A 80 11.60 -42.53 31.50
N VAL A 81 11.47 -41.67 32.51
CA VAL A 81 11.51 -40.21 32.29
C VAL A 81 12.86 -39.74 31.75
N ALA A 82 13.96 -40.33 32.21
CA ALA A 82 15.30 -40.02 31.68
C ALA A 82 15.40 -40.42 30.20
N ASP A 83 15.00 -41.64 29.84
CA ASP A 83 15.04 -42.14 28.46
C ASP A 83 14.19 -41.26 27.52
N LEU A 84 13.01 -40.84 27.96
CA LEU A 84 12.15 -39.94 27.18
C LEU A 84 12.74 -38.55 27.02
N ASN A 85 13.41 -38.02 28.05
CA ASN A 85 14.13 -36.75 27.95
C ASN A 85 15.33 -36.85 27.00
N ASP A 86 16.07 -37.95 27.04
CA ASP A 86 17.20 -38.17 26.13
C ASP A 86 16.74 -38.29 24.69
N ALA A 87 15.64 -39.01 24.42
CA ALA A 87 15.02 -39.08 23.10
C ALA A 87 14.56 -37.69 22.61
N PHE A 88 13.90 -36.91 23.48
CA PHE A 88 13.48 -35.54 23.17
C PHE A 88 14.67 -34.62 22.84
N LEU A 89 15.74 -34.67 23.63
CA LEU A 89 16.94 -33.85 23.41
C LEU A 89 17.74 -34.29 22.17
N ALA A 90 17.67 -35.57 21.81
CA ALA A 90 18.23 -36.10 20.57
C ALA A 90 17.43 -35.75 19.31
N GLY A 91 16.22 -35.19 19.47
CA GLY A 91 15.31 -34.87 18.36
C GLY A 91 14.49 -36.06 17.86
N ASP A 92 14.52 -37.20 18.56
CA ASP A 92 13.63 -38.34 18.32
C ASP A 92 12.26 -38.07 18.96
N PHE A 93 11.53 -37.12 18.37
CA PHE A 93 10.26 -36.65 18.88
C PHE A 93 9.18 -37.74 18.82
N ASP A 94 9.22 -38.64 17.84
CA ASP A 94 8.26 -39.73 17.72
C ASP A 94 8.32 -40.64 18.94
N THR A 95 9.52 -41.12 19.30
CA THR A 95 9.72 -41.96 20.50
C THR A 95 9.35 -41.22 21.79
N ALA A 96 9.76 -39.95 21.90
CA ALA A 96 9.46 -39.13 23.07
C ALA A 96 7.94 -38.93 23.24
N ILE A 97 7.21 -38.59 22.17
CA ILE A 97 5.77 -38.32 22.20
C ILE A 97 4.98 -39.60 22.46
N ASP A 98 5.34 -40.73 21.86
CA ASP A 98 4.70 -42.03 22.11
C ASP A 98 4.83 -42.45 23.58
N GLY A 99 6.04 -42.32 24.14
CA GLY A 99 6.29 -42.62 25.55
C GLY A 99 5.57 -41.65 26.50
N TRP A 100 5.53 -40.37 26.14
CA TRP A 100 4.74 -39.37 26.87
C TRP A 100 3.24 -39.70 26.82
N GLN A 101 2.71 -40.14 25.68
CA GLN A 101 1.31 -40.52 25.53
C GLN A 101 0.97 -41.71 26.43
N TRP A 102 1.83 -42.73 26.49
CA TRP A 102 1.68 -43.83 27.44
C TRP A 102 1.68 -43.29 28.88
N LEU A 103 2.62 -42.40 29.21
CA LEU A 103 2.72 -41.82 30.54
C LEU A 103 1.48 -41.01 30.91
N SER A 104 0.90 -40.26 29.97
CA SER A 104 -0.32 -39.47 30.19
C SER A 104 -1.53 -40.31 30.61
N SER A 105 -1.54 -41.61 30.25
CA SER A 105 -2.61 -42.55 30.63
C SER A 105 -2.35 -43.26 31.96
N ASN A 106 -1.09 -43.31 32.42
CA ASN A 106 -0.68 -44.08 33.59
C ASN A 106 -0.30 -43.19 34.80
N ASP A 107 0.29 -42.02 34.54
CA ASP A 107 0.73 -41.05 35.54
C ASP A 107 0.61 -39.62 35.00
N VAL A 108 -0.59 -39.06 35.11
CA VAL A 108 -0.95 -37.73 34.58
C VAL A 108 -0.06 -36.63 35.15
N SER A 109 0.35 -36.74 36.41
CA SER A 109 1.19 -35.73 37.06
C SER A 109 2.58 -35.69 36.44
N LEU A 110 3.19 -36.88 36.25
CA LEU A 110 4.52 -36.99 35.68
C LEU A 110 4.54 -36.59 34.20
N ALA A 111 3.51 -37.00 33.43
CA ALA A 111 3.35 -36.57 32.05
C ALA A 111 3.22 -35.04 31.94
N ARG A 112 2.43 -34.41 32.82
CA ARG A 112 2.31 -32.94 32.84
C ARG A 112 3.65 -32.27 33.12
N GLN A 113 4.39 -32.76 34.12
CA GLN A 113 5.71 -32.21 34.46
C GLN A 113 6.69 -32.34 33.28
N LEU A 114 6.72 -33.50 32.63
CA LEU A 114 7.58 -33.75 31.47
C LEU A 114 7.23 -32.83 30.29
N LYS A 115 5.93 -32.66 30.00
CA LYS A 115 5.49 -31.72 28.97
C LYS A 115 5.93 -30.29 29.27
N THR A 116 5.80 -29.83 30.52
CA THR A 116 6.25 -28.49 30.91
C THR A 116 7.75 -28.32 30.70
N GLN A 117 8.56 -29.35 31.03
CA GLN A 117 10.01 -29.31 30.79
C GLN A 117 10.34 -29.20 29.30
N TRP A 118 9.66 -29.98 28.45
CA TRP A 118 9.85 -29.95 27.00
C TRP A 118 9.43 -28.63 26.38
N LEU A 119 8.32 -28.05 26.84
CA LEU A 119 7.88 -26.72 26.43
C LEU A 119 8.94 -25.65 26.77
N SER A 120 9.41 -25.62 28.02
CA SER A 120 10.46 -24.66 28.41
C SER A 120 11.75 -24.85 27.62
N ARG A 121 12.11 -26.10 27.27
CA ARG A 121 13.28 -26.34 26.43
C ARG A 121 13.06 -25.87 24.99
N ALA A 122 11.86 -26.06 24.44
CA ALA A 122 11.55 -25.59 23.10
C ALA A 122 11.47 -24.06 23.01
N GLU A 123 11.00 -23.38 24.06
CA GLU A 123 11.11 -21.92 24.19
C GLU A 123 12.58 -21.46 24.21
N GLN A 124 13.45 -22.17 24.92
CA GLN A 124 14.89 -21.90 24.85
C GLN A 124 15.49 -22.13 23.46
N TRP A 125 15.03 -23.15 22.73
CA TRP A 125 15.47 -23.37 21.35
C TRP A 125 15.12 -22.21 20.43
N LEU A 126 13.98 -21.54 20.62
CA LEU A 126 13.66 -20.31 19.88
C LEU A 126 14.67 -19.19 20.16
N LEU A 127 15.09 -19.03 21.42
CA LEU A 127 16.12 -18.03 21.80
C LEU A 127 17.51 -18.40 21.28
N GLU A 128 17.80 -19.69 21.10
CA GLU A 128 19.03 -20.23 20.53
C GLU A 128 19.01 -20.27 18.98
N ASP A 129 18.00 -19.70 18.33
CA ASP A 129 17.78 -19.73 16.86
C ASP A 129 17.68 -21.15 16.27
N LYS A 130 17.26 -22.14 17.09
CA LYS A 130 17.04 -23.54 16.69
C LYS A 130 15.62 -23.76 16.19
N ILE A 131 15.21 -22.97 15.21
CA ILE A 131 13.84 -22.94 14.66
C ILE A 131 13.42 -24.30 14.11
N GLU A 132 14.33 -25.04 13.44
CA GLU A 132 14.00 -26.36 12.87
C GLU A 132 13.68 -27.41 13.95
N SER A 133 14.38 -27.39 15.10
CA SER A 133 14.08 -28.31 16.21
C SER A 133 12.69 -28.07 16.78
N VAL A 134 12.30 -26.79 16.91
CA VAL A 134 10.97 -26.39 17.39
C VAL A 134 9.90 -26.79 16.37
N LYS A 135 10.16 -26.55 15.09
CA LYS A 135 9.26 -26.94 14.00
C LYS A 135 9.01 -28.45 14.01
N LEU A 136 10.05 -29.28 13.99
CA LEU A 136 9.94 -30.74 14.01
C LEU A 136 9.16 -31.24 15.23
N LEU A 137 9.43 -30.68 16.41
CA LEU A 137 8.67 -30.98 17.63
C LEU A 137 7.18 -30.65 17.45
N THR A 138 6.85 -29.44 16.99
CA THR A 138 5.45 -29.03 16.83
C THR A 138 4.73 -29.85 15.77
N GLU A 139 5.39 -30.20 14.67
CA GLU A 139 4.81 -31.02 13.59
C GLU A 139 4.49 -32.44 14.10
N ALA A 140 5.44 -33.10 14.77
CA ALA A 140 5.23 -34.42 15.33
C ALA A 140 4.12 -34.42 16.40
N TRP A 141 4.12 -33.43 17.30
CA TRP A 141 3.12 -33.34 18.37
C TRP A 141 1.72 -33.06 17.84
N LEU A 142 1.58 -32.08 16.94
CA LEU A 142 0.28 -31.63 16.44
C LEU A 142 -0.35 -32.64 15.47
N GLN A 143 0.42 -33.55 14.87
CA GLN A 143 -0.14 -34.69 14.15
C GLN A 143 -0.99 -35.59 15.06
N ALA A 144 -0.49 -35.90 16.27
CA ALA A 144 -1.20 -36.75 17.23
C ALA A 144 -2.20 -35.97 18.09
N ARG A 145 -1.98 -34.66 18.30
CA ARG A 145 -2.81 -33.79 19.15
C ARG A 145 -3.03 -32.42 18.47
N PRO A 146 -3.92 -32.34 17.46
CA PRO A 146 -4.09 -31.11 16.67
C PRO A 146 -4.58 -29.89 17.44
N TYR A 147 -5.21 -30.08 18.60
CA TYR A 147 -5.81 -29.01 19.40
C TYR A 147 -4.96 -28.61 20.63
N ASP A 148 -3.70 -29.03 20.69
CA ASP A 148 -2.81 -28.66 21.79
C ASP A 148 -2.41 -27.18 21.72
N LYS A 149 -3.10 -26.35 22.52
CA LYS A 149 -2.96 -24.88 22.47
C LYS A 149 -1.52 -24.40 22.69
N ALA A 150 -0.77 -25.04 23.59
CA ALA A 150 0.60 -24.64 23.89
C ALA A 150 1.54 -24.89 22.71
N LEU A 151 1.41 -26.05 22.05
CA LEU A 151 2.25 -26.39 20.90
C LEU A 151 1.83 -25.63 19.64
N ARG A 152 0.54 -25.31 19.48
CA ARG A 152 0.09 -24.38 18.43
C ARG A 152 0.59 -22.96 18.65
N TYR A 153 0.67 -22.50 19.90
CA TYR A 153 1.29 -21.21 20.19
C TYR A 153 2.79 -21.21 19.87
N LEU A 154 3.49 -22.30 20.21
CA LEU A 154 4.89 -22.49 19.82
C LEU A 154 5.05 -22.57 18.28
N GLN A 155 4.05 -23.12 17.59
CA GLN A 155 3.99 -23.14 16.13
C GLN A 155 3.99 -21.73 15.53
N VAL A 156 3.18 -20.82 16.10
CA VAL A 156 3.16 -19.40 15.70
C VAL A 156 4.55 -18.79 15.84
N GLN A 157 5.24 -19.03 16.96
CA GLN A 157 6.55 -18.42 17.22
C GLN A 157 7.61 -18.83 16.19
N TRP A 158 7.70 -20.12 15.85
CA TRP A 158 8.66 -20.55 14.83
C TRP A 158 8.23 -20.10 13.43
N GLN A 159 6.93 -20.05 13.13
CA GLN A 159 6.43 -19.53 11.85
C GLN A 159 6.82 -18.07 11.65
N LEU A 160 6.70 -17.23 12.69
CA LEU A 160 7.15 -15.83 12.65
C LEU A 160 8.67 -15.74 12.44
N ALA A 161 9.46 -16.53 13.17
CA ALA A 161 10.92 -16.58 13.00
C ALA A 161 11.33 -17.02 11.58
N ALA A 162 10.55 -17.91 10.95
CA ALA A 162 10.76 -18.35 9.57
C ALA A 162 10.19 -17.38 8.51
N GLY A 163 9.64 -16.23 8.90
CA GLY A 163 9.02 -15.26 8.00
C GLY A 163 7.66 -15.70 7.43
N GLN A 164 7.04 -16.76 7.97
CA GLN A 164 5.74 -17.28 7.56
C GLN A 164 4.59 -16.55 8.27
N VAL A 165 4.54 -15.23 8.14
CA VAL A 165 3.60 -14.35 8.86
C VAL A 165 2.15 -14.75 8.64
N GLU A 166 1.76 -15.07 7.40
CA GLU A 166 0.39 -15.48 7.10
C GLU A 166 -0.02 -16.76 7.84
N ASN A 167 0.85 -17.77 7.86
CA ASN A 167 0.58 -19.04 8.56
C ASN A 167 0.46 -18.84 10.08
N ALA A 168 1.30 -17.95 10.63
CA ALA A 168 1.26 -17.57 12.04
C ALA A 168 -0.08 -16.91 12.40
N LEU A 169 -0.54 -15.95 11.59
CA LEU A 169 -1.81 -15.27 11.81
C LEU A 169 -3.01 -16.21 11.69
N GLU A 170 -3.03 -17.10 10.70
CA GLU A 170 -4.08 -18.14 10.58
C GLU A 170 -4.16 -19.01 11.85
N THR A 171 -3.01 -19.41 12.37
CA THR A 171 -2.93 -20.21 13.60
C THR A 171 -3.41 -19.41 14.82
N LEU A 172 -3.03 -18.13 14.93
CA LEU A 172 -3.49 -17.24 16.00
C LEU A 172 -5.00 -16.99 15.95
N TYR A 173 -5.58 -16.71 14.78
CA TYR A 173 -7.03 -16.54 14.63
C TYR A 173 -7.78 -17.82 14.99
N ALA A 174 -7.28 -18.99 14.59
CA ALA A 174 -7.88 -20.26 14.96
C ALA A 174 -7.80 -20.51 16.48
N LEU A 175 -6.67 -20.21 17.12
CA LEU A 175 -6.53 -20.28 18.58
C LEU A 175 -7.49 -19.31 19.31
N MET A 176 -7.61 -18.08 18.81
CA MET A 176 -8.48 -17.06 19.39
C MET A 176 -9.95 -17.47 19.35
N LYS A 177 -10.41 -18.11 18.26
CA LYS A 177 -11.79 -18.62 18.12
C LYS A 177 -12.12 -19.74 19.10
N GLU A 178 -11.12 -20.48 19.59
CA GLU A 178 -11.25 -21.57 20.56
C GLU A 178 -11.17 -21.11 22.03
N LEU A 179 -10.96 -19.81 22.28
CA LEU A 179 -10.76 -19.24 23.61
C LEU A 179 -11.93 -18.36 24.03
N PRO A 180 -12.23 -18.30 25.36
CA PRO A 180 -13.25 -17.39 25.88
C PRO A 180 -12.83 -15.93 25.69
N ALA A 181 -13.81 -15.03 25.56
CA ALA A 181 -13.59 -13.61 25.29
C ALA A 181 -12.63 -12.92 26.27
N THR A 182 -12.57 -13.39 27.53
CA THR A 182 -11.64 -12.89 28.57
C THR A 182 -10.17 -13.14 28.23
N GLU A 183 -9.86 -14.14 27.41
CA GLU A 183 -8.50 -14.51 27.02
C GLU A 183 -8.14 -14.03 25.60
N GLN A 184 -9.14 -13.64 24.79
CA GLN A 184 -8.94 -13.17 23.42
C GLN A 184 -8.16 -11.85 23.35
N GLY A 185 -8.27 -10.98 24.35
CA GLY A 185 -7.63 -9.67 24.34
C GLY A 185 -6.11 -9.70 24.17
N ARG A 186 -5.44 -10.76 24.65
CA ARG A 186 -4.01 -10.97 24.40
C ARG A 186 -3.73 -11.22 22.92
N PHE A 187 -4.50 -12.13 22.30
CA PHE A 187 -4.33 -12.51 20.91
C PHE A 187 -4.67 -11.37 19.95
N VAL A 188 -5.70 -10.57 20.26
CA VAL A 188 -6.04 -9.37 19.48
C VAL A 188 -4.85 -8.40 19.44
N ARG A 189 -4.19 -8.16 20.58
CA ARG A 189 -3.01 -7.29 20.64
C ARG A 189 -1.84 -7.88 19.84
N GLU A 190 -1.54 -9.16 20.04
CA GLU A 190 -0.45 -9.85 19.34
C GLU A 190 -0.66 -9.87 17.81
N ILE A 191 -1.90 -10.11 17.35
CA ILE A 191 -2.27 -10.02 15.93
C ILE A 191 -2.03 -8.61 15.41
N SER A 192 -2.49 -7.57 16.13
CA SER A 192 -2.28 -6.18 15.72
C SER A 192 -0.79 -5.84 15.58
N GLU A 193 0.04 -6.25 16.55
CA GLU A 193 1.49 -6.02 16.53
C GLU A 193 2.17 -6.69 15.31
N ILE A 194 1.78 -7.93 15.00
CA ILE A 194 2.29 -8.66 13.83
C ILE A 194 1.84 -7.99 12.52
N VAL A 195 0.57 -7.60 12.43
CA VAL A 195 0.02 -6.94 11.24
C VAL A 195 0.69 -5.59 11.00
N ASP A 196 0.85 -4.78 12.05
CA ASP A 196 1.51 -3.47 11.95
C ASP A 196 2.96 -3.61 11.49
N ALA A 197 3.70 -4.59 12.01
CA ALA A 197 5.07 -4.87 11.59
C ALA A 197 5.15 -5.30 10.12
N GLU A 198 4.26 -6.18 9.66
CA GLU A 198 4.25 -6.66 8.27
C GLU A 198 3.81 -5.56 7.28
N VAL A 199 2.81 -4.77 7.65
CA VAL A 199 2.37 -3.61 6.86
C VAL A 199 3.49 -2.57 6.76
N ALA A 200 4.22 -2.29 7.85
CA ALA A 200 5.37 -1.40 7.82
C ALA A 200 6.46 -1.92 6.87
N ARG A 201 6.82 -3.20 7.00
CA ARG A 201 7.81 -3.86 6.13
C ARG A 201 7.43 -3.79 4.65
N LEU A 202 6.17 -4.08 4.31
CA LEU A 202 5.66 -4.01 2.94
C LEU A 202 5.59 -2.57 2.43
N SER A 203 5.26 -1.60 3.29
CA SER A 203 5.25 -0.17 2.96
C SER A 203 6.65 0.33 2.60
N GLU A 204 7.65 0.01 3.42
CA GLU A 204 9.06 0.38 3.18
C GLU A 204 9.58 -0.18 1.85
N GLN A 205 9.15 -1.39 1.51
CA GLN A 205 9.49 -2.04 0.24
C GLN A 205 8.65 -1.56 -0.95
N LYS A 206 7.67 -0.67 -0.71
CA LYS A 206 6.66 -0.25 -1.71
C LYS A 206 5.94 -1.45 -2.35
N ALA A 207 5.83 -2.54 -1.60
CA ALA A 207 5.21 -3.80 -2.02
C ALA A 207 3.69 -3.73 -1.80
N TRP A 208 3.04 -2.79 -2.48
CA TRP A 208 1.62 -2.47 -2.29
C TRP A 208 0.68 -3.60 -2.70
N GLN A 209 0.99 -4.31 -3.80
CA GLN A 209 0.15 -5.42 -4.25
C GLN A 209 0.20 -6.62 -3.28
N PRO A 210 1.38 -7.07 -2.80
CA PRO A 210 1.45 -8.04 -1.70
C PRO A 210 0.70 -7.59 -0.44
N MET A 211 0.80 -6.30 -0.06
CA MET A 211 0.06 -5.76 1.08
C MET A 211 -1.45 -5.86 0.90
N ILE A 212 -1.97 -5.56 -0.30
CA ILE A 212 -3.39 -5.72 -0.62
C ILE A 212 -3.82 -7.16 -0.39
N THR A 213 -3.11 -8.13 -0.98
CA THR A 213 -3.42 -9.56 -0.84
C THR A 213 -3.37 -10.01 0.63
N PHE A 214 -2.38 -9.54 1.38
CA PHE A 214 -2.25 -9.81 2.80
C PHE A 214 -3.45 -9.28 3.61
N LEU A 215 -3.82 -8.01 3.43
CA LEU A 215 -4.93 -7.38 4.16
C LEU A 215 -6.30 -7.96 3.77
N GLU A 216 -6.52 -8.27 2.48
CA GLU A 216 -7.73 -8.95 2.01
C GLU A 216 -7.91 -10.31 2.69
N ARG A 217 -6.81 -11.03 2.93
CA ARG A 217 -6.83 -12.28 3.67
C ARG A 217 -7.30 -12.09 5.11
N LEU A 218 -6.81 -11.07 5.81
CA LEU A 218 -7.22 -10.76 7.19
C LEU A 218 -8.70 -10.37 7.29
N LEU A 219 -9.24 -9.71 6.27
CA LEU A 219 -10.66 -9.34 6.22
C LEU A 219 -11.61 -10.56 6.15
N TRP A 220 -11.13 -11.76 5.80
CA TRP A 220 -11.92 -13.00 5.95
C TRP A 220 -12.14 -13.37 7.41
N HIS A 221 -11.19 -13.05 8.30
CA HIS A 221 -11.31 -13.29 9.74
C HIS A 221 -12.04 -12.15 10.45
N GLU A 222 -11.80 -10.91 10.03
CA GLU A 222 -12.41 -9.71 10.61
C GLU A 222 -13.11 -8.87 9.53
N PRO A 223 -14.33 -9.28 9.12
CA PRO A 223 -15.07 -8.54 8.10
C PRO A 223 -15.34 -7.10 8.55
N GLN A 224 -15.12 -6.16 7.64
CA GLN A 224 -15.33 -4.72 7.87
C GLN A 224 -14.46 -4.12 8.99
N HIS A 225 -13.31 -4.73 9.30
CA HIS A 225 -12.36 -4.18 10.27
C HIS A 225 -11.82 -2.81 9.79
N PRO A 226 -12.19 -1.69 10.44
CA PRO A 226 -11.91 -0.37 9.89
C PRO A 226 -10.42 -0.05 9.70
N PRO A 227 -9.49 -0.43 10.62
CA PRO A 227 -8.05 -0.29 10.38
C PRO A 227 -7.58 -0.94 9.08
N TYR A 228 -8.00 -2.17 8.79
CA TYR A 228 -7.55 -2.91 7.61
C TYR A 228 -8.11 -2.30 6.32
N LEU A 229 -9.39 -1.90 6.32
CA LEU A 229 -10.01 -1.21 5.19
C LEU A 229 -9.29 0.10 4.86
N LEU A 230 -8.85 0.85 5.89
CA LEU A 230 -8.12 2.09 5.69
C LEU A 230 -6.72 1.83 5.11
N MET A 231 -5.99 0.84 5.65
CA MET A 231 -4.69 0.43 5.12
C MET A 231 -4.80 -0.02 3.65
N LEU A 232 -5.84 -0.80 3.34
CA LEU A 232 -6.14 -1.26 1.98
C LEU A 232 -6.41 -0.08 1.04
N ALA A 233 -7.21 0.90 1.48
CA ALA A 233 -7.47 2.11 0.70
C ALA A 233 -6.20 2.91 0.40
N LYS A 234 -5.29 3.04 1.39
CA LYS A 234 -3.99 3.70 1.19
C LYS A 234 -3.13 2.95 0.18
N ALA A 235 -3.04 1.63 0.27
CA ALA A 235 -2.30 0.81 -0.70
C ALA A 235 -2.85 0.97 -2.13
N HIS A 236 -4.18 1.02 -2.30
CA HIS A 236 -4.79 1.30 -3.60
C HIS A 236 -4.48 2.70 -4.13
N ILE A 237 -4.40 3.73 -3.27
CA ILE A 237 -4.00 5.09 -3.68
C ILE A 237 -2.57 5.10 -4.21
N GLU A 238 -1.64 4.41 -3.56
CA GLU A 238 -0.24 4.30 -4.01
C GLU A 238 -0.11 3.61 -5.38
N LEU A 239 -1.00 2.66 -5.67
CA LEU A 239 -1.11 2.01 -6.98
C LEU A 239 -1.96 2.78 -8.01
N GLN A 240 -2.42 4.00 -7.68
CA GLN A 240 -3.33 4.80 -8.50
C GLN A 240 -4.67 4.12 -8.83
N GLN A 241 -5.06 3.12 -8.02
CA GLN A 241 -6.30 2.38 -8.13
C GLN A 241 -7.42 3.12 -7.38
N TYR A 242 -7.71 4.34 -7.85
CA TYR A 242 -8.56 5.31 -7.13
C TYR A 242 -10.02 4.88 -7.00
N ALA A 243 -10.55 4.09 -7.94
CA ALA A 243 -11.91 3.58 -7.86
C ALA A 243 -12.08 2.63 -6.67
N GLN A 244 -11.14 1.68 -6.51
CA GLN A 244 -11.09 0.75 -5.40
C GLN A 244 -10.92 1.49 -4.06
N ALA A 245 -9.97 2.44 -4.02
CA ALA A 245 -9.75 3.27 -2.85
C ALA A 245 -11.02 4.04 -2.43
N LYS A 246 -11.73 4.67 -3.38
CA LYS A 246 -12.98 5.40 -3.10
C LYS A 246 -14.05 4.48 -2.48
N THR A 247 -14.25 3.28 -3.03
CA THR A 247 -15.22 2.32 -2.47
C THR A 247 -14.94 2.00 -1.01
N LEU A 248 -13.67 1.74 -0.66
CA LEU A 248 -13.25 1.46 0.70
C LEU A 248 -13.37 2.68 1.62
N LEU A 249 -13.01 3.86 1.14
CA LEU A 249 -13.12 5.10 1.92
C LEU A 249 -14.58 5.47 2.21
N TYR A 250 -15.49 5.26 1.25
CA TYR A 250 -16.91 5.52 1.46
C TYR A 250 -17.57 4.56 2.44
N SER A 251 -17.08 3.32 2.58
CA SER A 251 -17.58 2.42 3.64
C SER A 251 -17.16 2.89 5.04
N LEU A 252 -16.04 3.61 5.14
CA LEU A 252 -15.49 4.14 6.39
C LEU A 252 -15.97 5.55 6.77
N GLN A 253 -16.60 6.29 5.86
CA GLN A 253 -16.87 7.73 6.03
C GLN A 253 -17.74 8.08 7.25
N PHE A 254 -18.59 7.15 7.70
CA PHE A 254 -19.46 7.35 8.86
C PHE A 254 -18.84 6.90 10.18
N ASN A 255 -17.63 6.34 10.15
CA ASN A 255 -16.91 6.00 11.36
C ASN A 255 -16.26 7.26 11.95
N ALA A 256 -16.73 7.68 13.13
CA ALA A 256 -16.28 8.92 13.78
C ALA A 256 -14.76 8.99 14.01
N PHE A 257 -14.09 7.85 14.21
CA PHE A 257 -12.64 7.81 14.43
C PHE A 257 -11.84 8.04 13.13
N TYR A 258 -12.40 7.64 11.98
CA TYR A 258 -11.70 7.68 10.70
C TYR A 258 -12.19 8.80 9.75
N ALA A 259 -13.28 9.48 10.07
CA ALA A 259 -13.93 10.46 9.18
C ALA A 259 -12.96 11.52 8.63
N GLU A 260 -12.10 12.11 9.48
CA GLU A 260 -11.13 13.13 9.05
C GLU A 260 -10.04 12.55 8.14
N GLN A 261 -9.57 11.33 8.43
CA GLN A 261 -8.59 10.65 7.58
C GLN A 261 -9.21 10.30 6.21
N VAL A 262 -10.45 9.81 6.21
CA VAL A 262 -11.21 9.49 4.99
C VAL A 262 -11.38 10.75 4.14
N LYS A 263 -11.82 11.86 4.73
CA LYS A 263 -11.99 13.15 4.05
C LYS A 263 -10.68 13.62 3.41
N SER A 264 -9.56 13.51 4.13
CA SER A 264 -8.23 13.88 3.64
C SER A 264 -7.78 13.02 2.46
N LEU A 265 -7.97 11.70 2.54
CA LEU A 265 -7.62 10.78 1.46
C LEU A 265 -8.49 10.99 0.21
N LEU A 266 -9.80 11.22 0.38
CA LEU A 266 -10.68 11.57 -0.73
C LEU A 266 -10.27 12.88 -1.42
N ALA A 267 -9.78 13.87 -0.66
CA ALA A 267 -9.25 15.11 -1.21
C ALA A 267 -7.97 14.87 -2.03
N ILE A 268 -7.06 14.01 -1.58
CA ILE A 268 -5.85 13.61 -2.32
C ILE A 268 -6.23 12.97 -3.66
N ILE A 269 -7.21 12.06 -3.65
CA ILE A 269 -7.69 11.43 -4.88
C ILE A 269 -8.32 12.47 -5.81
N ALA A 270 -9.14 13.37 -5.29
CA ALA A 270 -9.75 14.44 -6.09
C ALA A 270 -8.70 15.38 -6.70
N LEU A 271 -7.62 15.70 -5.99
CA LEU A 271 -6.50 16.48 -6.52
C LEU A 271 -5.75 15.73 -7.62
N SER A 272 -5.56 14.42 -7.48
CA SER A 272 -4.91 13.58 -8.49
C SER A 272 -5.75 13.52 -9.77
N ASP A 273 -7.07 13.35 -9.63
CA ASP A 273 -8.04 13.42 -10.74
C ASP A 273 -7.93 14.78 -11.46
N LEU A 274 -7.79 15.89 -10.72
CA LEU A 274 -7.63 17.25 -11.27
C LEU A 274 -6.28 17.46 -11.97
N GLN A 275 -5.19 16.86 -11.48
CA GLN A 275 -3.87 16.94 -12.09
C GLN A 275 -3.80 16.20 -13.42
N SER A 276 -4.44 15.02 -13.51
CA SER A 276 -4.59 14.29 -14.79
C SER A 276 -5.41 15.06 -15.83
N MET A 277 -6.23 16.03 -15.41
CA MET A 277 -7.02 16.91 -16.29
C MET A 277 -6.37 18.30 -16.49
N SER A 278 -5.16 18.55 -15.98
CA SER A 278 -4.53 19.88 -16.01
C SER A 278 -3.66 20.11 -17.24
N ILE A 279 -4.05 21.09 -18.06
CA ILE A 279 -3.36 21.47 -19.29
C ILE A 279 -2.17 22.37 -18.96
N ALA A 280 -0.98 22.04 -19.48
CA ALA A 280 0.22 22.87 -19.32
C ALA A 280 0.09 24.19 -20.10
N LEU A 281 0.46 25.29 -19.45
CA LEU A 281 0.50 26.62 -20.04
C LEU A 281 1.95 27.05 -20.30
N GLU A 282 2.16 27.77 -21.39
CA GLU A 282 3.42 28.47 -21.67
C GLU A 282 3.30 29.90 -21.11
N GLN A 283 4.06 30.23 -20.08
CA GLN A 283 4.10 31.59 -19.54
C GLN A 283 4.97 32.48 -20.45
N GLN A 284 4.39 33.55 -20.99
CA GLN A 284 5.11 34.57 -21.75
C GLN A 284 4.83 35.94 -21.15
N ARG A 285 5.81 36.48 -20.43
CA ARG A 285 5.70 37.72 -19.65
C ARG A 285 4.51 37.63 -18.67
N GLU A 286 3.50 38.47 -18.86
CA GLU A 286 2.30 38.57 -18.02
C GLU A 286 1.13 37.73 -18.55
N HIS A 287 1.34 36.92 -19.59
CA HIS A 287 0.27 36.18 -20.25
C HIS A 287 0.56 34.68 -20.32
N TYR A 288 -0.51 33.90 -20.39
CA TYR A 288 -0.45 32.46 -20.55
C TYR A 288 -0.93 32.06 -21.94
N LEU A 289 -0.12 31.25 -22.62
CA LEU A 289 -0.53 30.58 -23.84
C LEU A 289 -0.92 29.14 -23.55
N VAL A 290 -1.93 28.68 -24.27
CA VAL A 290 -2.37 27.29 -24.28
C VAL A 290 -2.24 26.75 -25.69
N SER A 291 -1.73 25.52 -25.80
CA SER A 291 -1.69 24.80 -27.08
C SER A 291 -3.02 24.09 -27.30
N GLY A 292 -3.56 24.21 -28.50
CA GLY A 292 -4.75 23.51 -28.94
C GLY A 292 -4.59 22.96 -30.35
N LEU A 293 -5.60 22.21 -30.77
CA LEU A 293 -5.67 21.57 -32.07
C LEU A 293 -6.94 22.07 -32.79
N VAL A 294 -6.80 22.46 -34.06
CA VAL A 294 -7.93 22.85 -34.92
C VAL A 294 -8.23 21.69 -35.86
N ASP A 295 -9.50 21.29 -35.93
CA ASP A 295 -10.02 20.19 -36.72
C ASP A 295 -9.23 18.88 -36.56
N ASN A 296 -8.70 18.63 -35.35
CA ASN A 296 -7.83 17.49 -35.03
C ASN A 296 -6.60 17.35 -35.96
N ARG A 297 -6.11 18.45 -36.54
CA ARG A 297 -5.06 18.41 -37.58
C ARG A 297 -3.93 19.41 -37.39
N VAL A 298 -4.24 20.65 -37.00
CA VAL A 298 -3.24 21.73 -36.98
C VAL A 298 -3.13 22.35 -35.60
N ASN A 299 -1.89 22.39 -35.07
CA ASN A 299 -1.59 22.98 -33.77
C ASN A 299 -1.67 24.50 -33.82
N ILE A 300 -2.37 25.09 -32.86
CA ILE A 300 -2.47 26.53 -32.65
C ILE A 300 -2.07 26.86 -31.21
N ARG A 301 -1.34 27.97 -31.01
CA ARG A 301 -1.08 28.51 -29.67
C ARG A 301 -1.92 29.75 -29.44
N LEU A 302 -2.76 29.74 -28.41
CA LEU A 302 -3.68 30.84 -28.11
C LEU A 302 -3.34 31.45 -26.76
N MET A 303 -3.28 32.77 -26.70
CA MET A 303 -3.21 33.49 -25.43
C MET A 303 -4.59 33.47 -24.75
N ILE A 304 -4.66 33.15 -23.47
CA ILE A 304 -5.93 33.14 -22.74
C ILE A 304 -6.43 34.59 -22.53
N ASP A 305 -7.60 34.91 -23.06
CA ASP A 305 -8.24 36.22 -22.92
C ASP A 305 -9.68 36.06 -22.43
N THR A 306 -9.87 36.18 -21.11
CA THR A 306 -11.20 36.09 -20.48
C THR A 306 -12.09 37.30 -20.77
N GLY A 307 -11.54 38.39 -21.33
CA GLY A 307 -12.30 39.58 -21.73
C GLY A 307 -12.91 39.46 -23.12
N ALA A 308 -12.42 38.53 -23.95
CA ALA A 308 -12.95 38.31 -25.30
C ALA A 308 -14.18 37.39 -25.28
N SER A 309 -15.28 37.84 -25.87
CA SER A 309 -16.50 37.02 -26.00
C SER A 309 -16.35 35.88 -27.04
N ILE A 310 -15.47 36.06 -28.01
CA ILE A 310 -15.18 35.14 -29.11
C ILE A 310 -13.66 35.03 -29.31
N SER A 311 -13.18 33.82 -29.61
CA SER A 311 -11.77 33.55 -29.86
C SER A 311 -11.30 34.20 -31.17
N VAL A 312 -10.04 34.61 -31.20
CA VAL A 312 -9.42 35.32 -32.34
C VAL A 312 -8.29 34.48 -32.90
N MET A 313 -8.22 34.39 -34.22
CA MET A 313 -7.12 33.79 -34.96
C MET A 313 -6.41 34.88 -35.76
N SER A 314 -5.09 34.94 -35.69
CA SER A 314 -4.32 35.90 -36.49
C SER A 314 -4.53 35.64 -37.98
N ALA A 315 -4.63 36.71 -38.77
CA ALA A 315 -4.72 36.62 -40.23
C ALA A 315 -3.54 35.83 -40.83
N ASP A 316 -2.34 35.97 -40.27
CA ASP A 316 -1.14 35.26 -40.71
C ASP A 316 -1.24 33.75 -40.48
N TYR A 317 -1.70 33.31 -39.31
CA TYR A 317 -1.93 31.89 -39.04
C TYR A 317 -3.08 31.35 -39.90
N PHE A 318 -4.21 32.06 -39.96
CA PHE A 318 -5.35 31.66 -40.78
C PHE A 318 -4.97 31.44 -42.26
N ASN A 319 -4.21 32.36 -42.85
CA ASN A 319 -3.78 32.25 -44.24
C ASN A 319 -2.89 31.03 -44.50
N ARG A 320 -2.13 30.56 -43.51
CA ARG A 320 -1.32 29.34 -43.60
C ARG A 320 -2.17 28.07 -43.61
N ILE A 321 -3.28 28.05 -42.86
CA ILE A 321 -4.04 26.81 -42.59
C ILE A 321 -5.35 26.68 -43.39
N LYS A 322 -5.90 27.78 -43.90
CA LYS A 322 -7.25 27.81 -44.51
C LYS A 322 -7.42 26.83 -45.67
N ASN A 323 -6.41 26.64 -46.51
CA ASN A 323 -6.48 25.74 -47.66
C ASN A 323 -6.45 24.26 -47.24
N GLN A 324 -5.85 23.95 -46.08
CA GLN A 324 -5.76 22.59 -45.55
C GLN A 324 -7.05 22.18 -44.82
N LEU A 325 -7.70 23.12 -44.15
CA LEU A 325 -8.86 22.85 -43.28
C LEU A 325 -10.19 23.18 -43.94
N GLY A 326 -10.23 24.10 -44.90
CA GLY A 326 -11.46 24.51 -45.58
C GLY A 326 -12.55 25.08 -44.65
N PRO A 327 -12.24 26.05 -43.76
CA PRO A 327 -13.21 26.57 -42.82
C PRO A 327 -14.34 27.34 -43.52
N GLU A 328 -15.54 27.29 -42.94
CA GLU A 328 -16.73 27.96 -43.48
C GLU A 328 -16.74 29.44 -43.11
N PHE A 329 -16.93 30.32 -44.09
CA PHE A 329 -17.17 31.73 -43.81
C PHE A 329 -18.60 31.92 -43.30
N ILE A 330 -18.76 32.51 -42.11
CA ILE A 330 -20.06 32.71 -41.50
C ILE A 330 -20.59 34.12 -41.75
N ARG A 331 -19.83 35.14 -41.35
CA ARG A 331 -20.23 36.56 -41.46
C ARG A 331 -19.06 37.50 -41.22
N ASN A 332 -19.23 38.76 -41.62
CA ASN A 332 -18.42 39.85 -41.06
C ASN A 332 -19.06 40.36 -39.78
N ALA A 333 -18.28 40.51 -38.72
CA ALA A 333 -18.72 41.04 -37.44
C ALA A 333 -17.95 42.30 -37.06
N THR A 334 -18.63 43.20 -36.36
CA THR A 334 -18.02 44.36 -35.73
C THR A 334 -17.52 43.95 -34.34
N ILE A 335 -16.22 44.04 -34.13
CA ILE A 335 -15.53 43.59 -32.92
C ILE A 335 -14.98 44.81 -32.19
N ASN A 336 -15.28 44.91 -30.90
CA ASN A 336 -14.69 45.91 -30.03
C ASN A 336 -13.35 45.37 -29.54
N THR A 337 -12.27 46.04 -29.94
CA THR A 337 -10.91 45.73 -29.49
C THR A 337 -10.42 46.86 -28.59
N ALA A 338 -9.31 46.65 -27.88
CA ALA A 338 -8.66 47.71 -27.11
C ALA A 338 -8.21 48.89 -27.99
N GLY A 339 -7.93 48.66 -29.28
CA GLY A 339 -7.58 49.67 -30.27
C GLY A 339 -8.77 50.32 -30.98
N GLY A 340 -10.01 50.02 -30.57
CA GLY A 340 -11.24 50.53 -31.16
C GLY A 340 -12.06 49.47 -31.90
N VAL A 341 -13.01 49.94 -32.70
CA VAL A 341 -13.99 49.10 -33.39
C VAL A 341 -13.46 48.65 -34.75
N VAL A 342 -13.34 47.33 -34.95
CA VAL A 342 -12.81 46.73 -36.18
C VAL A 342 -13.87 45.82 -36.80
N LYS A 343 -14.02 45.85 -38.13
CA LYS A 343 -14.85 44.90 -38.88
C LYS A 343 -14.00 43.74 -39.36
N ALA A 344 -14.32 42.51 -38.94
CA ALA A 344 -13.52 41.32 -39.23
C ALA A 344 -14.40 40.11 -39.60
N PRO A 345 -13.93 39.22 -40.48
CA PRO A 345 -14.63 37.99 -40.83
C PRO A 345 -14.58 36.96 -39.70
N ILE A 346 -15.66 36.21 -39.53
CA ILE A 346 -15.77 35.03 -38.66
C ILE A 346 -15.79 33.79 -39.55
N TYR A 347 -14.95 32.82 -39.19
CA TYR A 347 -14.90 31.51 -39.80
C TYR A 347 -15.24 30.42 -38.78
N GLN A 348 -15.94 29.39 -39.22
CA GLN A 348 -16.24 28.21 -38.42
C GLN A 348 -15.35 27.03 -38.84
N PHE A 349 -14.83 26.35 -37.84
CA PHE A 349 -14.06 25.11 -37.95
C PHE A 349 -14.89 23.95 -37.40
N ALA A 350 -14.64 22.73 -37.89
CA ALA A 350 -15.37 21.54 -37.47
C ALA A 350 -15.19 21.26 -35.97
N SER A 351 -14.00 21.49 -35.44
CA SER A 351 -13.73 21.44 -34.01
C SER A 351 -12.50 22.20 -33.57
N PHE A 352 -12.45 22.48 -32.28
CA PHE A 352 -11.27 22.97 -31.59
C PHE A 352 -11.07 22.20 -30.29
N GLU A 353 -9.84 21.76 -30.06
CA GLU A 353 -9.46 20.93 -28.92
C GLU A 353 -8.37 21.57 -28.06
N ILE A 354 -8.47 21.41 -26.74
CA ILE A 354 -7.39 21.67 -25.79
C ILE A 354 -7.31 20.50 -24.81
N GLY A 355 -6.17 19.81 -24.77
CA GLY A 355 -6.04 18.55 -24.04
C GLY A 355 -7.06 17.53 -24.56
N ASP A 356 -7.82 16.92 -23.66
CA ASP A 356 -8.86 15.94 -24.01
C ASP A 356 -10.24 16.57 -24.30
N TYR A 357 -10.35 17.90 -24.23
CA TYR A 357 -11.62 18.60 -24.38
C TYR A 357 -11.81 19.11 -25.80
N ARG A 358 -12.96 18.78 -26.40
CA ARG A 358 -13.31 19.12 -27.79
C ARG A 358 -14.60 19.93 -27.84
N ILE A 359 -14.55 21.07 -28.53
CA ILE A 359 -15.73 21.89 -28.85
C ILE A 359 -15.99 21.79 -30.35
N PRO A 360 -17.16 21.24 -30.78
CA PRO A 360 -17.53 21.22 -32.20
C PRO A 360 -17.94 22.61 -32.67
N ASN A 361 -17.89 22.85 -33.98
CA ASN A 361 -18.40 24.07 -34.62
C ASN A 361 -17.77 25.36 -34.04
N MET A 362 -16.45 25.35 -33.87
CA MET A 362 -15.75 26.44 -33.22
C MET A 362 -15.64 27.65 -34.17
N GLU A 363 -16.17 28.80 -33.75
CA GLU A 363 -16.01 30.07 -34.46
C GLU A 363 -14.74 30.80 -34.02
N PHE A 364 -13.98 31.32 -34.99
CA PHE A 364 -12.88 32.26 -34.77
C PHE A 364 -13.10 33.53 -35.58
N VAL A 365 -12.87 34.68 -34.95
CA VAL A 365 -12.68 35.93 -35.68
C VAL A 365 -11.28 35.95 -36.28
N VAL A 366 -11.14 36.30 -37.56
CA VAL A 366 -9.84 36.43 -38.21
C VAL A 366 -9.49 37.90 -38.39
N MET A 367 -8.42 38.37 -37.73
CA MET A 367 -7.95 39.75 -37.86
C MET A 367 -6.43 39.86 -37.68
N THR A 368 -5.87 41.00 -38.08
CA THR A 368 -4.48 41.34 -37.77
C THR A 368 -4.35 41.64 -36.29
N LEU A 369 -3.44 40.96 -35.60
CA LEU A 369 -3.12 41.23 -34.20
C LEU A 369 -1.85 42.07 -34.15
N GLU A 370 -1.86 43.17 -33.40
CA GLU A 370 -0.66 43.96 -33.19
C GLU A 370 0.42 43.09 -32.53
N ASN A 371 1.61 43.04 -33.13
CA ASN A 371 2.74 42.17 -32.76
C ASN A 371 2.63 40.67 -33.13
N SER A 372 1.73 40.27 -34.05
CA SER A 372 1.62 38.88 -34.57
C SER A 372 2.87 38.37 -35.32
N GLY A 373 3.80 39.25 -35.68
CA GLY A 373 5.05 38.90 -36.37
C GLY A 373 6.15 38.34 -35.46
N SER A 374 6.00 38.40 -34.13
CA SER A 374 6.95 37.79 -33.19
C SER A 374 6.48 36.38 -32.84
N LYS A 375 7.36 35.37 -32.95
CA LYS A 375 7.10 33.99 -32.47
C LYS A 375 6.65 33.93 -30.99
N ASN A 376 6.82 35.03 -30.25
CA ASN A 376 6.57 35.17 -28.82
C ASN A 376 5.21 35.78 -28.47
N ASN A 377 4.22 35.80 -29.38
CA ASN A 377 2.89 36.37 -29.09
C ASN A 377 1.72 35.41 -29.36
N GLY A 378 2.00 34.15 -29.74
CA GLY A 378 0.98 33.16 -30.10
C GLY A 378 0.35 33.41 -31.47
N ASP A 379 -0.52 32.48 -31.89
CA ASP A 379 -1.21 32.50 -33.17
C ASP A 379 -2.62 33.14 -33.07
N GLY A 380 -3.07 33.48 -31.86
CA GLY A 380 -4.40 34.05 -31.60
C GLY A 380 -4.73 34.24 -30.11
N LEU A 381 -6.01 34.52 -29.84
CA LEU A 381 -6.60 34.69 -28.50
C LEU A 381 -7.69 33.63 -28.25
N LEU A 382 -7.70 33.02 -27.06
CA LEU A 382 -8.75 32.11 -26.62
C LEU A 382 -9.79 32.88 -25.80
N GLY A 383 -11.00 32.98 -26.35
CA GLY A 383 -12.11 33.71 -25.74
C GLY A 383 -13.16 32.82 -25.07
N MET A 384 -14.21 33.48 -24.59
CA MET A 384 -15.29 32.87 -23.83
C MET A 384 -16.21 31.96 -24.64
N ASN A 385 -16.19 31.99 -25.98
CA ASN A 385 -16.94 31.01 -26.77
C ASN A 385 -16.44 29.57 -26.59
N TYR A 386 -15.17 29.39 -26.19
CA TYR A 386 -14.63 28.12 -25.70
C TYR A 386 -14.74 28.00 -24.17
N LEU A 387 -14.19 28.98 -23.44
CA LEU A 387 -14.01 28.88 -21.98
C LEU A 387 -15.32 28.74 -21.20
N LYS A 388 -16.44 29.28 -21.70
CA LYS A 388 -17.75 29.19 -21.04
C LYS A 388 -18.30 27.76 -20.91
N ALA A 389 -17.79 26.81 -21.70
CA ALA A 389 -18.16 25.40 -21.61
C ALA A 389 -17.61 24.74 -20.33
N PHE A 390 -16.72 25.42 -19.61
CA PHE A 390 -16.03 24.88 -18.45
C PHE A 390 -16.17 25.80 -17.23
N ASN A 391 -16.10 25.19 -16.05
CA ASN A 391 -15.61 25.85 -14.85
C ASN A 391 -14.08 25.78 -14.90
N PHE A 392 -13.44 26.89 -15.27
CA PHE A 392 -12.00 26.93 -15.48
C PHE A 392 -11.27 27.66 -14.35
N GLN A 393 -10.03 27.25 -14.07
CA GLN A 393 -9.14 27.90 -13.12
C GLN A 393 -7.71 27.93 -13.67
N ILE A 394 -7.03 29.06 -13.52
CA ILE A 394 -5.61 29.20 -13.89
C ILE A 394 -4.78 29.12 -12.61
N ASN A 395 -3.96 28.08 -12.47
CA ASN A 395 -2.95 27.97 -11.41
C ASN A 395 -1.67 28.65 -11.91
N GLN A 396 -1.46 29.89 -11.47
CA GLN A 396 -0.35 30.73 -11.91
C GLN A 396 1.00 30.21 -11.40
N GLU A 397 1.06 29.71 -10.17
CA GLU A 397 2.30 29.21 -9.55
C GLU A 397 2.91 28.05 -10.35
N ASN A 398 2.06 27.23 -10.96
CA ASN A 398 2.48 26.02 -11.68
C ASN A 398 2.29 26.10 -13.20
N SER A 399 1.83 27.26 -13.71
CA SER A 399 1.47 27.45 -15.14
C SER A 399 0.55 26.35 -15.67
N ARG A 400 -0.60 26.14 -15.00
CA ARG A 400 -1.60 25.12 -15.37
C ARG A 400 -2.98 25.71 -15.56
N LEU A 401 -3.69 25.22 -16.59
CA LEU A 401 -5.11 25.45 -16.81
C LEU A 401 -5.89 24.21 -16.39
N LEU A 402 -6.81 24.38 -15.45
CA LEU A 402 -7.76 23.35 -15.05
C LEU A 402 -9.09 23.64 -15.76
N LEU A 403 -9.62 22.65 -16.46
CA LEU A 403 -10.93 22.70 -17.09
C LEU A 403 -11.82 21.63 -16.46
N LYS A 404 -13.00 22.04 -15.97
CA LYS A 404 -14.04 21.10 -15.53
C LYS A 404 -15.29 21.34 -16.38
N PRO A 405 -15.80 20.36 -17.15
CA PRO A 405 -17.04 20.52 -17.90
C PRO A 405 -18.19 20.97 -16.99
N ARG A 406 -19.06 21.84 -17.52
CA ARG A 406 -20.26 22.30 -16.82
C ARG A 406 -21.42 21.33 -16.90
#